data_AF-A0A1V4EKW0-F1
#
_entry.id   AF-A0A1V4EKW0-F1
#
_cell.length_a   1.000
_cell.length_b   1.000
_cell.length_c   1.000
_cell.angle_alpha   90.00
_cell.angle_beta   90.00
_cell.angle_gamma   90.00
#
_symmetry.space_group_name_H-M   'P 1'
#
loop_
_entity.id
_entity.type
_entity.pdbx_description
1 polymer ?
#
loop_
_entity_poly.entity_id
_entity_poly.type
_entity_poly.pdbx_seq_one_letter_code
_entity_poly.pdbx_strand_id
1 'polypeptide(L)' 'MDSRWVGPDGYEIVPAYRRDRQVLRVRRNGQVVADCLSVEEVARYVDLADLCEVIPLPVRAGDARTAVK' A
#
# COMPACT_ATOMS: atom_id res chain seq x y z
N MET A 1 -2.09 11.79 0.29
CA MET A 1 -2.31 10.71 1.27
C MET A 1 -1.72 9.47 0.64
N ASP A 2 -0.67 8.90 1.23
CA ASP A 2 -0.03 7.69 0.72
C ASP A 2 -0.87 6.49 1.20
N SER A 3 -1.91 6.14 0.43
CA SER A 3 -2.78 4.99 0.76
C SER A 3 -2.10 3.71 0.30
N ARG A 4 -1.32 3.07 1.18
CA ARG A 4 -0.65 1.80 0.91
C ARG A 4 -1.33 0.71 1.73
N TRP A 5 -1.62 -0.41 1.10
CA TRP A 5 -2.14 -1.61 1.77
C TRP A 5 -1.12 -2.73 1.65
N VAL A 6 -0.96 -3.51 2.71
CA VAL A 6 -0.05 -4.66 2.74
C VAL A 6 -0.82 -5.91 3.14
N GLY A 7 -0.47 -7.02 2.50
CA GLY A 7 -0.99 -8.34 2.84
C GLY A 7 0.13 -9.32 3.16
N PRO A 8 -0.22 -10.58 3.42
CA PRO A 8 0.74 -11.67 3.62
C PRO A 8 1.66 -11.86 2.41
N ASP A 9 2.73 -12.64 2.58
CA ASP A 9 3.65 -13.07 1.51
C ASP A 9 4.30 -11.95 0.69
N GLY A 10 4.40 -10.76 1.28
CA GLY A 10 5.02 -9.59 0.67
C GLY A 10 4.15 -8.91 -0.40
N TYR A 11 2.83 -9.12 -0.37
CA TYR A 11 1.90 -8.40 -1.24
C TYR A 11 1.67 -6.97 -0.78
N GLU A 12 1.59 -6.06 -1.75
CA GLU A 12 1.34 -4.65 -1.51
C GLU A 12 0.42 -4.08 -2.58
N ILE A 13 -0.56 -3.29 -2.17
CA ILE A 13 -1.44 -2.55 -3.07
C ILE A 13 -1.18 -1.05 -2.89
N VAL A 14 -0.83 -0.37 -3.98
CA VAL A 14 -0.57 1.08 -3.98
C VAL A 14 -1.32 1.76 -5.12
N PRO A 15 -1.74 3.03 -4.95
CA PRO A 15 -2.27 3.80 -6.05
C PRO A 15 -1.19 4.02 -7.12
N ALA A 16 -1.57 3.90 -8.38
CA ALA A 16 -0.72 4.20 -9.52
C ALA A 16 -1.54 4.85 -10.64
N TYR A 17 -0.85 5.30 -11.70
CA TYR A 17 -1.48 5.84 -12.89
C TYR A 17 -1.05 5.06 -14.13
N ARG A 18 -2.01 4.79 -15.03
CA ARG A 18 -1.78 4.23 -16.35
C ARG A 18 -2.55 5.07 -17.38
N ARG A 19 -1.83 5.77 -18.27
CA ARG A 19 -2.41 6.64 -19.31
C ARG A 19 -3.48 7.59 -18.72
N ASP A 20 -3.10 8.34 -17.69
CA ASP A 20 -3.95 9.28 -16.93
C ASP A 20 -5.14 8.69 -16.17
N ARG A 21 -5.30 7.37 -16.16
CA ARG A 21 -6.28 6.68 -15.31
C ARG A 21 -5.63 6.17 -14.03
N GLN A 22 -6.24 6.48 -12.89
CA GLN A 22 -5.85 5.90 -11.60
C GLN A 22 -6.18 4.40 -11.56
N VAL A 23 -5.25 3.61 -11.03
CA VAL A 23 -5.36 2.14 -10.90
C VAL A 23 -4.83 1.70 -9.54
N LEU A 24 -5.16 0.47 -9.14
CA LEU A 24 -4.60 -0.22 -7.97
C LEU A 24 -3.46 -1.12 -8.46
N ARG A 25 -2.21 -0.76 -8.12
CA ARG A 25 -1.05 -1.55 -8.49
C ARG A 25 -0.77 -2.61 -7.42
N VAL A 26 -0.83 -3.87 -7.83
CA VAL A 26 -0.43 -5.03 -7.04
C VAL A 26 1.07 -5.25 -7.21
N ARG A 27 1.80 -5.31 -6.10
CA ARG A 27 3.20 -5.72 -6.05
C ARG A 27 3.35 -6.94 -5.16
N ARG A 28 4.39 -7.73 -5.44
CA ARG A 28 4.83 -8.81 -4.56
C ARG A 28 6.33 -8.72 -4.43
N ASN A 29 6.84 -8.61 -3.20
CA ASN A 29 8.26 -8.45 -2.91
C ASN A 29 8.91 -7.32 -3.74
N GLY A 30 8.21 -6.17 -3.82
CA GLY A 30 8.65 -4.99 -4.57
C GLY A 30 8.47 -5.04 -6.10
N GLN A 31 8.20 -6.21 -6.69
CA GLN A 31 7.96 -6.36 -8.13
C GLN A 31 6.51 -6.13 -8.49
N VAL A 32 6.23 -5.48 -9.62
CA VAL A 32 4.86 -5.26 -10.11
C VAL A 32 4.29 -6.56 -10.66
N VAL A 33 3.13 -6.96 -10.17
CA VAL A 33 2.40 -8.15 -10.63
C VAL A 33 1.26 -7.75 -11.56
N ALA A 34 0.50 -6.71 -11.20
CA ALA A 34 -0.64 -6.24 -11.99
C ALA A 34 -0.99 -4.77 -11.71
N ASP A 35 -1.61 -4.13 -12.69
CA ASP A 35 -2.34 -2.87 -12.54
C ASP A 35 -3.84 -3.17 -12.69
N CYS A 36 -4.58 -3.04 -11.60
CA CYS A 36 -6.00 -3.39 -11.50
C CYS A 36 -6.89 -2.16 -11.58
N LEU A 37 -7.98 -2.25 -12.33
CA LEU A 37 -8.97 -1.18 -12.50
C LEU A 37 -10.11 -1.25 -11.49
N SER A 38 -10.22 -2.35 -10.75
CA SER A 38 -11.25 -2.55 -9.72
C SER A 38 -10.74 -3.42 -8.57
N VAL A 39 -11.51 -3.46 -7.48
CA VAL A 39 -11.21 -4.30 -6.31
C VAL A 39 -11.36 -5.79 -6.64
N GLU A 40 -12.32 -6.15 -7.49
CA GLU A 40 -12.51 -7.53 -7.96
C GLU A 40 -11.30 -8.06 -8.74
N GLU A 41 -10.60 -7.18 -9.48
CA GLU A 41 -9.35 -7.57 -10.13
C GLU A 41 -8.22 -7.78 -9.12
N VAL A 42 -8.17 -6.98 -8.04
CA VAL A 42 -7.20 -7.17 -6.94
C VAL A 42 -7.45 -8.50 -6.21
N ALA A 43 -8.71 -8.85 -5.97
CA ALA A 43 -9.11 -10.10 -5.31
C ALA A 43 -8.67 -11.39 -6.05
N ARG A 44 -8.20 -11.27 -7.31
CA ARG A 44 -7.60 -12.40 -8.04
C ARG A 44 -6.17 -12.71 -7.59
N TYR A 45 -5.51 -11.80 -6.87
CA TYR A 45 -4.11 -11.92 -6.46
C TYR A 45 -3.94 -12.10 -4.94
N VAL A 46 -4.87 -11.56 -4.15
CA VAL A 46 -4.80 -11.53 -2.68
C VAL A 46 -6.17 -11.80 -2.08
N ASP A 47 -6.19 -12.32 -0.85
CA ASP A 47 -7.40 -12.24 -0.02
C ASP A 47 -7.54 -10.81 0.49
N LEU A 48 -8.67 -10.17 0.19
CA LEU A 48 -8.93 -8.79 0.61
C LEU A 48 -9.07 -8.67 2.13
N ALA A 49 -9.49 -9.74 2.80
CA ALA A 49 -9.66 -9.74 4.26
C ALA A 49 -8.34 -9.66 5.02
N ASP A 50 -7.23 -10.05 4.38
CA ASP A 50 -5.90 -10.04 5.00
C ASP A 50 -5.15 -8.73 4.79
N LEU A 51 -5.72 -7.78 4.03
CA LEU A 51 -5.08 -6.51 3.74
C LEU A 51 -5.22 -5.54 4.92
N CYS A 52 -4.10 -4.95 5.30
CA CYS A 52 -4.04 -3.88 6.30
C CYS A 52 -3.54 -2.59 5.65
N GLU A 53 -4.24 -1.48 5.89
CA GLU A 53 -3.77 -0.16 5.50
C GLU A 53 -2.55 0.25 6.34
N VAL A 54 -1.49 0.69 5.69
CA VAL A 54 -0.30 1.26 6.32
C VAL A 54 -0.47 2.75 6.40
N ILE A 55 -0.63 3.25 7.62
CA ILE A 55 -0.66 4.67 7.91
C ILE A 55 0.60 5.08 8.68
N PRO A 56 1.24 6.22 8.34
CA PRO A 56 2.37 6.71 9.11
C PRO A 56 1.91 7.08 10.53
N LEU A 57 2.71 6.71 11.53
CA LEU A 57 2.49 7.16 12.90
C LEU A 57 2.60 8.70 12.93
N PRO A 58 1.60 9.42 13.46
CA PRO A 58 1.69 10.87 13.58
C PRO A 58 2.88 11.26 14.47
N VAL A 59 3.83 12.03 13.93
CA VAL A 59 4.94 12.55 14.72
C VAL A 59 4.41 13.68 15.60
N ARG A 60 4.46 13.52 16.94
CA ARG A 60 4.18 14.64 17.85
C ARG A 60 5.38 15.58 17.86
N ALA A 61 5.12 16.89 17.78
CA ALA A 61 6.14 17.94 17.69
C ALA A 61 7.15 17.99 18.89
N GLY A 62 6.94 17.20 19.94
CA GLY A 62 7.85 17.06 21.09
C GLY A 62 8.84 15.88 21.02
N ASP A 63 8.62 14.89 20.16
CA ASP A 63 9.39 13.63 20.19
C ASP A 63 10.78 13.76 19.53
N ALA A 64 10.99 14.77 18.69
CA ALA A 64 12.27 15.01 18.02
C ALA A 64 13.42 15.38 18.98
N ARG A 65 13.12 15.83 20.22
CA ARG A 65 14.13 16.21 21.22
C ARG A 65 14.57 15.07 22.15
N THR A 66 13.83 13.96 22.18
CA THR A 66 14.08 12.86 23.13
C THR A 66 14.93 11.74 22.52
N ALA A 67 14.97 11.62 21.18
CA ALA A 67 15.74 10.58 20.48
C ALA A 67 17.23 10.90 20.31
N VAL A 68 17.72 12.04 20.82
CA VAL A 68 19.15 12.35 20.90
C VAL A 68 19.58 12.19 22.36
N LYS A 69 19.89 10.97 22.76
CA LYS A 69 20.72 10.70 23.93
C LYS A 69 21.58 9.48 23.71
#